data_AF-A0A3D5GL86-F1
#
_entry.id   AF-A0A3D5GL86-F1
#
_cell.length_a   1.000
_cell.length_b   1.000
_cell.length_c   1.000
_cell.angle_alpha   90.00
_cell.angle_beta   90.00
_cell.angle_gamma   90.00
#
_symmetry.space_group_name_H-M   'P 1'
#
loop_
_entity.id
_entity.type
_entity.pdbx_description
1 polymer ?
#
loop_
_entity_poly.entity_id
_entity_poly.type
_entity_poly.pdbx_seq_one_letter_code
_entity_poly.pdbx_strand_id
1 'polypeptide(L)'
;FGEVMRMSIAGSEERISAESALRMGLVSEVVPAEQLAEAANRLAHTIAANPPWAVQGTLRAIWAAQDLGRLGSRNMAASILSAATDKASLASGVEGYTSGKRSEPRIR
;
A
#
# COMPACT_ATOMS: atom_id res chain seq x y z
N PHE A 1 -19.43 -2.14 6.12
CA PHE A 1 -20.15 -0.93 5.67
C PHE A 1 -20.75 -0.07 6.78
N GLY A 2 -20.94 -0.55 8.02
CA GLY A 2 -21.58 0.24 9.09
C GLY A 2 -20.90 1.59 9.39
N GLU A 3 -19.57 1.61 9.48
CA GLU A 3 -18.83 2.84 9.81
C GLU A 3 -18.90 3.91 8.72
N VAL A 4 -18.83 3.48 7.45
CA VAL A 4 -19.01 4.36 6.28
C VAL A 4 -20.43 4.96 6.30
N MET A 5 -21.45 4.15 6.55
CA MET A 5 -22.84 4.63 6.65
C MET A 5 -23.02 5.64 7.78
N ARG A 6 -22.44 5.39 8.95
CA ARG A 6 -22.48 6.32 10.10
C ARG A 6 -21.83 7.66 9.76
N MET A 7 -20.62 7.64 9.19
CA MET A 7 -19.95 8.87 8.72
C MET A 7 -20.82 9.66 7.74
N SER A 8 -21.41 8.98 6.75
CA SER A 8 -22.20 9.64 5.71
C SER A 8 -23.50 10.25 6.23
N ILE A 9 -24.12 9.65 7.25
CA ILE A 9 -25.43 10.08 7.76
C ILE A 9 -25.31 11.06 8.93
N ALA A 10 -24.36 10.86 9.84
CA ALA A 10 -24.14 11.75 11.00
C ALA A 10 -23.58 13.12 10.58
N GLY A 11 -22.94 13.21 9.41
CA GLY A 11 -22.46 14.46 8.85
C GLY A 11 -21.47 15.17 9.77
N SER A 12 -21.66 16.48 9.96
CA SER A 12 -20.74 17.29 10.74
C SER A 12 -20.88 17.14 12.26
N GLU A 13 -21.90 16.44 12.75
CA GLU A 13 -22.16 16.27 14.18
C GLU A 13 -21.28 15.20 14.84
N GLU A 14 -20.62 14.36 14.04
CA GLU A 14 -19.72 13.32 14.52
C GLU A 14 -18.33 13.45 13.90
N ARG A 15 -17.28 13.21 14.71
CA ARG A 15 -15.88 13.15 14.28
C ARG A 15 -15.29 11.80 14.69
N ILE A 16 -14.46 11.26 13.81
CA ILE A 16 -13.73 10.02 14.07
C ILE A 16 -12.36 10.36 14.67
N SER A 17 -12.03 9.74 15.79
CA SER A 17 -10.69 9.82 16.37
C SER A 17 -9.67 9.02 15.56
N ALA A 18 -8.38 9.38 15.65
CA ALA A 18 -7.31 8.68 14.95
C ALA A 18 -7.25 7.18 15.33
N GLU A 19 -7.47 6.84 16.59
CA GLU A 19 -7.48 5.46 17.09
C GLU A 19 -8.65 4.68 16.50
N SER A 20 -9.81 5.34 16.35
CA SER A 20 -10.99 4.71 15.76
C SER A 20 -10.79 4.49 14.27
N ALA A 21 -10.23 5.49 13.57
CA ALA A 21 -9.82 5.36 12.16
C ALA A 21 -8.81 4.22 11.95
N LEU A 22 -7.89 4.02 12.88
CA LEU A 22 -6.94 2.90 12.86
C LEU A 22 -7.64 1.55 13.02
N ARG A 23 -8.52 1.42 14.03
CA ARG A 23 -9.25 0.15 14.28
C ARG A 23 -10.14 -0.27 13.11
N MET A 24 -10.72 0.68 12.39
CA MET A 24 -11.55 0.40 11.21
C MET A 24 -10.75 0.23 9.91
N GLY A 25 -9.43 0.46 9.93
CA GLY A 25 -8.55 0.35 8.77
C GLY A 25 -8.60 1.54 7.80
N LEU A 26 -9.13 2.69 8.23
CA LEU A 26 -9.16 3.92 7.42
C LEU A 26 -7.76 4.57 7.33
N VAL A 27 -7.01 4.50 8.42
CA VAL A 27 -5.60 4.86 8.45
C VAL A 27 -4.77 3.65 8.83
N SER A 28 -3.53 3.59 8.33
CA SER A 28 -2.63 2.52 8.71
C SER A 28 -1.87 2.85 9.98
N GLU A 29 -1.43 4.08 10.24
CA GLU A 29 -0.57 4.45 11.39
C GLU A 29 -1.15 5.65 12.16
N VAL A 30 -0.97 5.66 13.48
CA VAL A 30 -1.23 6.84 14.32
C VAL A 30 0.05 7.18 15.08
N VAL A 31 0.45 8.44 15.03
CA VAL A 31 1.64 9.00 15.69
C VAL A 31 1.28 10.34 16.35
N PRO A 32 2.07 10.83 17.30
CA PRO A 32 1.95 12.21 17.78
C PRO A 32 2.00 13.21 16.61
N ALA A 33 1.25 14.31 16.72
CA ALA A 33 1.04 15.25 15.61
C ALA A 33 2.36 15.84 15.09
N GLU A 34 3.29 16.12 16.00
CA GLU A 34 4.63 16.63 15.71
C GLU A 34 5.51 15.65 14.92
N GLN A 35 5.19 14.35 14.94
CA GLN A 35 5.92 13.30 14.23
C GLN A 35 5.27 12.92 12.90
N LEU A 36 4.10 13.47 12.56
CA LEU A 36 3.32 13.07 11.38
C LEU A 36 4.12 13.23 10.09
N ALA A 37 4.76 14.39 9.90
CA ALA A 37 5.56 14.67 8.70
C ALA A 37 6.76 13.72 8.58
N GLU A 38 7.44 13.43 9.70
CA GLU A 38 8.56 12.50 9.74
C GLU A 38 8.10 11.07 9.39
N ALA A 39 7.01 10.61 10.01
CA ALA A 39 6.46 9.28 9.76
C ALA A 39 6.01 9.10 8.30
N ALA A 40 5.33 10.09 7.74
CA ALA A 40 4.91 10.10 6.34
C ALA A 40 6.12 10.08 5.39
N ASN A 41 7.13 10.92 5.63
CA ASN A 41 8.35 10.95 4.84
C ASN A 41 9.09 9.62 4.91
N ARG A 42 9.22 9.03 6.10
CA ARG A 42 9.85 7.73 6.28
C ARG A 42 9.15 6.65 5.43
N LEU A 43 7.82 6.57 5.49
CA LEU A 43 7.07 5.62 4.69
C LEU A 43 7.25 5.89 3.18
N ALA A 44 7.22 7.14 2.76
CA ALA A 44 7.43 7.53 1.37
C ALA A 44 8.83 7.11 0.87
N HIS A 45 9.88 7.32 1.67
CA HIS A 45 11.24 6.87 1.35
C HIS A 45 11.34 5.34 1.27
N THR A 46 10.70 4.62 2.20
CA THR A 46 10.63 3.15 2.14
C THR A 46 9.98 2.67 0.85
N ILE A 47 8.87 3.30 0.42
CA ILE A 47 8.21 2.96 -0.85
C ILE A 47 9.11 3.30 -2.04
N ALA A 48 9.69 4.51 -2.06
CA ALA A 48 10.53 5.01 -3.14
C ALA A 48 11.86 4.26 -3.31
N ALA A 49 12.33 3.57 -2.26
CA ALA A 49 13.50 2.69 -2.34
C ALA A 49 13.23 1.42 -3.16
N ASN A 50 11.96 1.07 -3.44
CA ASN A 50 11.61 -0.08 -4.26
C ASN A 50 11.64 0.29 -5.77
N PRO A 51 11.85 -0.70 -6.65
CA PRO A 51 11.79 -0.45 -8.09
C PRO A 51 10.42 0.12 -8.51
N PRO A 52 10.37 1.27 -9.22
CA PRO A 52 9.10 1.96 -9.49
C PRO A 52 8.04 1.13 -10.23
N TRP A 53 8.45 0.29 -11.18
CA TRP A 53 7.55 -0.59 -11.92
C TRP A 53 6.93 -1.67 -11.02
N ALA A 54 7.65 -2.15 -10.01
CA ALA A 54 7.15 -3.16 -9.08
C ALA A 54 6.05 -2.55 -8.21
N VAL A 55 6.31 -1.35 -7.67
CA VAL A 55 5.32 -0.59 -6.88
C VAL A 55 4.05 -0.33 -7.71
N GLN A 56 4.20 0.21 -8.91
CA GLN A 56 3.06 0.51 -9.81
C GLN A 56 2.31 -0.75 -10.21
N GLY A 57 3.03 -1.83 -10.50
CA GLY A 57 2.47 -3.12 -10.85
C GLY A 57 1.62 -3.73 -9.75
N THR A 58 2.16 -3.74 -8.52
CA THR A 58 1.42 -4.19 -7.33
C THR A 58 0.17 -3.37 -7.11
N LEU A 59 0.24 -2.04 -7.24
CA LEU A 59 -0.94 -1.17 -7.09
C LEU A 59 -2.04 -1.54 -8.10
N ARG A 60 -1.68 -1.64 -9.40
CA ARG A 60 -2.63 -2.02 -10.46
C ARG A 60 -3.24 -3.41 -10.23
N ALA A 61 -2.44 -4.37 -9.77
CA ALA A 61 -2.92 -5.72 -9.47
C ALA A 61 -3.95 -5.75 -8.34
N ILE A 62 -3.68 -5.03 -7.25
CA ILE A 62 -4.59 -4.95 -6.10
C ILE A 62 -5.90 -4.26 -6.50
N TRP A 63 -5.84 -3.15 -7.22
CA TRP A 63 -7.03 -2.43 -7.69
C TRP A 63 -7.86 -3.27 -8.67
N ALA A 64 -7.22 -3.90 -9.65
CA ALA A 64 -7.92 -4.80 -10.57
C ALA A 64 -8.58 -5.98 -9.85
N ALA A 65 -7.97 -6.49 -8.76
CA ALA A 65 -8.56 -7.53 -7.93
C ALA A 65 -9.81 -7.06 -7.18
N GLN A 66 -9.83 -5.81 -6.71
CA GLN A 66 -11.00 -5.22 -6.05
C GLN A 66 -12.12 -4.89 -7.03
N ASP A 67 -11.81 -4.24 -8.16
CA ASP A 67 -12.83 -3.71 -9.07
C ASP A 67 -13.50 -4.79 -9.92
N LEU A 68 -12.74 -5.80 -10.37
CA LEU A 68 -13.23 -6.81 -11.32
C LEU A 68 -13.73 -8.10 -10.63
N GLY A 69 -13.56 -8.19 -9.31
CA GLY A 69 -13.76 -9.42 -8.55
C GLY A 69 -12.81 -10.55 -8.97
N ARG A 70 -12.92 -11.70 -8.28
CA ARG A 70 -11.98 -12.83 -8.44
C ARG A 70 -11.84 -13.34 -9.89
N LEU A 71 -12.92 -13.43 -10.65
CA LEU A 71 -12.89 -14.02 -12.00
C LEU A 71 -12.38 -13.02 -13.05
N GLY A 72 -12.81 -11.75 -12.99
CA GLY A 72 -12.32 -10.71 -13.89
C GLY A 72 -10.85 -10.39 -13.66
N SER A 73 -10.41 -10.37 -12.40
CA SER A 73 -9.00 -10.18 -12.05
C SER A 73 -8.10 -11.30 -12.59
N ARG A 74 -8.52 -12.57 -12.51
CA ARG A 74 -7.75 -13.71 -13.04
C ARG A 74 -7.48 -13.61 -14.54
N ASN A 75 -8.45 -13.11 -15.32
CA ASN A 75 -8.27 -12.92 -16.76
C ASN A 75 -7.26 -11.80 -17.08
N MET A 76 -7.20 -10.77 -16.24
CA MET A 76 -6.29 -9.64 -16.39
C MET A 76 -4.91 -9.88 -15.76
N ALA A 77 -4.79 -10.87 -14.88
CA ALA A 77 -3.60 -11.09 -14.05
C ALA A 77 -2.30 -11.23 -14.87
N ALA A 78 -2.34 -11.98 -15.98
CA ALA A 78 -1.18 -12.16 -16.85
C ALA A 78 -0.74 -10.83 -17.50
N SER A 79 -1.69 -10.02 -17.97
CA SER A 79 -1.42 -8.72 -18.58
C SER A 79 -0.89 -7.72 -17.56
N ILE A 80 -1.47 -7.70 -16.36
CA ILE A 80 -1.01 -6.83 -15.26
C ILE A 80 0.41 -7.22 -14.85
N LEU A 81 0.69 -8.51 -14.66
CA LEU A 81 2.02 -9.01 -14.31
C LEU A 81 3.04 -8.68 -15.41
N SER A 82 2.69 -8.89 -16.68
CA SER A 82 3.55 -8.58 -17.82
C SER A 82 3.91 -7.09 -17.87
N ALA A 83 2.92 -6.20 -17.74
CA ALA A 83 3.14 -4.75 -17.68
C ALA A 83 3.88 -4.29 -16.41
N ALA A 84 3.84 -5.12 -15.37
CA ALA A 84 4.51 -4.94 -14.09
C ALA A 84 5.85 -5.70 -14.02
N THR A 85 6.44 -6.11 -15.13
CA THR A 85 7.71 -6.85 -15.12
C THR A 85 8.74 -6.12 -15.97
N ASP A 86 9.76 -5.58 -15.32
CA ASP A 86 10.93 -5.01 -15.99
C ASP A 86 12.13 -5.96 -15.85
N LYS A 87 12.79 -6.27 -16.97
CA LYS A 87 13.91 -7.24 -16.99
C LYS A 87 15.11 -6.75 -16.19
N ALA A 88 15.48 -5.48 -16.32
CA ALA A 88 16.64 -4.93 -15.63
C ALA A 88 16.45 -4.98 -14.12
N SER A 89 15.21 -4.80 -13.68
CA SER A 89 14.91 -4.76 -12.27
C SER A 89 14.60 -6.11 -11.64
N LEU A 90 14.17 -7.10 -12.44
CA LEU A 90 14.25 -8.49 -12.01
C LEU A 90 15.70 -8.91 -11.76
N ALA A 91 16.62 -8.52 -12.66
CA ALA A 91 18.04 -8.81 -12.50
C ALA A 91 18.61 -8.13 -11.23
N SER A 92 18.33 -6.84 -11.02
CA SER A 92 18.79 -6.15 -9.80
C SER A 92 18.16 -6.72 -8.52
N GLY A 93 16.91 -7.19 -8.58
CA GLY A 93 16.27 -7.90 -7.48
C GLY A 93 16.97 -9.22 -7.14
N VAL A 94 17.35 -10.01 -8.15
CA VAL A 94 18.10 -11.25 -7.99
C VAL A 94 19.50 -10.99 -7.42
N GLU A 95 20.19 -9.96 -7.90
CA GLU A 95 21.50 -9.56 -7.38
C GLU A 95 21.41 -9.13 -5.92
N GLY A 96 20.44 -8.27 -5.59
CA GLY A 96 20.17 -7.84 -4.20
C GLY A 96 19.89 -9.03 -3.28
N TYR A 97 19.05 -9.97 -3.74
CA TYR A 97 18.75 -11.18 -2.99
C TYR A 97 20.01 -12.03 -2.76
N THR A 98 20.76 -12.33 -3.81
CA THR A 98 21.98 -13.16 -3.79
C THR A 98 23.10 -12.54 -2.98
N SER A 99 23.19 -11.20 -2.93
CA SER A 99 24.21 -10.49 -2.16
C SER A 99 24.13 -10.68 -0.63
N GLY A 100 23.01 -11.24 -0.13
CA GLY A 100 22.76 -11.40 1.31
C GLY A 100 22.46 -10.10 2.06
N LYS A 101 22.60 -8.93 1.44
CA LYS A 101 22.26 -7.64 2.05
C LYS A 101 20.74 -7.54 2.24
N ARG A 102 20.30 -7.18 3.44
CA ARG A 102 18.87 -6.98 3.77
C ARG A 102 18.71 -5.67 4.51
N SER A 103 17.63 -4.96 4.22
CA SER A 103 17.21 -3.82 5.02
C SER A 103 16.64 -4.31 6.34
N GLU A 104 16.96 -3.63 7.44
CA GLU A 104 16.35 -3.95 8.73
C GLU A 104 14.87 -3.54 8.74
N PRO A 105 13.95 -4.48 8.99
CA PRO A 105 12.52 -4.16 9.03
C PRO A 105 12.21 -3.39 10.31
N ARG A 106 11.46 -2.30 10.17
CA ARG A 106 10.82 -1.65 11.32
C ARG A 106 9.63 -2.50 11.77
N ILE A 107 9.61 -2.84 13.06
CA ILE A 107 8.40 -3.35 13.72
C ILE A 107 7.57 -2.14 14.15
N ARG A 108 6.28 -2.18 13.83
CA ARG A 108 5.32 -1.14 14.14
C ARG A 108 4.18 -1.72 14.95
#